data_AF-A0A942C141-F1
#
_entry.id   AF-A0A942C141-F1
#
_cell.length_a   1.000
_cell.length_b   1.000
_cell.length_c   1.000
_cell.angle_alpha   90.00
_cell.angle_beta   90.00
_cell.angle_gamma   90.00
#
_symmetry.space_group_name_H-M   'P 1'
#
loop_
_entity.id
_entity.type
_entity.pdbx_description
1 polymer ?
#
loop_
_entity_poly.entity_id
_entity_poly.type
_entity_poly.pdbx_seq_one_letter_code
_entity_poly.pdbx_strand_id
1 'polypeptide(L)'
;MPGLEVKKNNQTFLLEPLGTVSKNDVVIGKWQTDSANKVIVTKDDHTKLSFDVAWAFNADNHLVMSAGDKQFDFHSVAENRVFYRLEDAVLQITPKEGEAFLFELQGDWELTPTHDLGVTISGQKSVIDGFVNDSKSRFIFHFRDKQDPLSGSMLGFRGTWESKQGADGKALLTFSYKQRGKPDGAFSLPQGVAFNTSMNQLMYEYKKGGKVRRIQFIGALEITENFQITYGLERQTASNGTEMVGSTKFVLRASFSQKSFTGNLDLSLQKTDGNAGGTVFSIRGNFTAVRGSVSLRAGFTYTQRTGDALAPSTTRTFGFNTQLTHKNGKIQVNFLTTNSTTKSIVLEINVDIRLGQAHVDSSLNLTMENGEVKGVTFMLGVSI
;
A
#
# COMPACT_ATOMS: atom_id res chain seq x y z
N MET A 1 24.00 8.66 35.00
CA MET A 1 23.85 8.83 33.55
C MET A 1 22.77 7.89 33.04
N PRO A 2 21.89 8.30 32.12
CA PRO A 2 20.87 7.40 31.58
C PRO A 2 21.52 6.30 30.74
N GLY A 3 21.05 5.07 30.89
CA GLY A 3 21.56 3.92 30.13
C GLY A 3 21.17 2.59 30.78
N LEU A 4 21.61 1.50 30.15
CA LEU A 4 21.45 0.16 30.70
C LEU A 4 22.76 -0.31 31.34
N GLU A 5 22.69 -0.73 32.60
CA GLU A 5 23.80 -1.43 33.25
C GLU A 5 23.85 -2.89 32.81
N VAL A 6 25.02 -3.34 32.35
CA VAL A 6 25.29 -4.73 32.00
C VAL A 6 26.53 -5.24 32.72
N LYS A 7 26.58 -6.54 33.02
CA LYS A 7 27.68 -7.17 33.76
C LYS A 7 28.37 -8.26 32.96
N LYS A 8 29.70 -8.27 32.96
CA LYS A 8 30.53 -9.37 32.41
C LYS A 8 31.85 -9.46 33.15
N ASN A 9 32.29 -10.67 33.50
CA ASN A 9 33.56 -10.91 34.22
C ASN A 9 33.71 -10.06 35.51
N ASN A 10 32.66 -9.96 36.33
CA ASN A 10 32.60 -9.12 37.55
C ASN A 10 32.80 -7.62 37.32
N GLN A 11 32.64 -7.14 36.09
CA GLN A 11 32.69 -5.72 35.75
C GLN A 11 31.30 -5.24 35.32
N THR A 12 30.93 -4.04 35.76
CA THR A 12 29.71 -3.34 35.32
C THR A 12 30.08 -2.34 34.24
N PHE A 13 29.26 -2.29 33.19
CA PHE A 13 29.35 -1.36 32.07
C PHE A 13 28.02 -0.62 31.96
N LEU A 14 28.05 0.67 31.66
CA LEU A 14 26.87 1.46 31.33
C LEU A 14 26.80 1.65 29.83
N LEU A 15 25.73 1.14 29.22
CA LEU A 15 25.40 1.34 27.81
C LEU A 15 24.54 2.60 27.70
N GLU A 16 25.11 3.68 27.17
CA GLU A 16 24.43 4.96 27.02
C GLU A 16 23.60 5.00 25.73
N PRO A 17 22.49 5.76 25.68
CA PRO A 17 21.57 5.77 24.53
C PRO A 17 22.20 6.19 23.21
N LEU A 18 23.28 6.97 23.22
CA LEU A 18 23.95 7.47 22.01
C LEU A 18 25.17 6.62 21.60
N GLY A 19 25.24 5.38 22.08
CA GLY A 19 26.23 4.41 21.62
C GLY A 19 27.53 4.38 22.42
N THR A 20 27.72 5.27 23.38
CA THR A 20 28.88 5.29 24.28
C THR A 20 28.77 4.18 25.33
N VAL A 21 29.93 3.66 25.75
CA VAL A 21 30.01 2.73 26.87
C VAL A 21 30.95 3.28 27.93
N SER A 22 30.45 3.36 29.15
CA SER A 22 31.20 3.87 30.30
C SER A 22 31.40 2.80 31.37
N LYS A 23 32.51 2.88 32.10
CA LYS A 23 32.82 2.03 33.26
C LYS A 23 33.44 2.92 34.34
N ASN A 24 32.85 2.93 35.54
CA ASN A 24 33.24 3.82 36.64
C ASN A 24 33.31 5.29 36.17
N ASP A 25 32.28 5.74 35.44
CA ASP A 25 32.15 7.09 34.86
C ASP A 25 33.25 7.50 33.87
N VAL A 26 34.05 6.55 33.38
CA VAL A 26 35.03 6.75 32.31
C VAL A 26 34.52 6.08 31.04
N VAL A 27 34.50 6.82 29.93
CA VAL A 27 34.21 6.28 28.60
C VAL A 27 35.32 5.31 28.20
N ILE A 28 34.94 4.10 27.78
CA ILE A 28 35.88 3.04 27.40
C ILE A 28 35.65 2.47 26.01
N GLY A 29 34.65 3.00 25.27
CA GLY A 29 34.36 2.57 23.92
C GLY A 29 32.92 2.84 23.49
N LYS A 30 32.45 2.04 22.54
CA LYS A 30 31.14 2.17 21.91
C LYS A 30 30.41 0.83 21.85
N TRP A 31 29.09 0.86 21.67
CA TRP A 31 28.29 -0.33 21.45
C TRP A 31 27.49 -0.28 20.15
N GLN A 32 27.20 -1.45 19.61
CA GLN A 32 26.36 -1.72 18.44
C GLN A 32 25.56 -3.00 18.70
N THR A 33 24.63 -3.34 17.81
CA THR A 33 23.97 -4.65 17.80
C THR A 33 24.57 -5.56 16.75
N ASP A 34 24.56 -6.87 16.98
CA ASP A 34 24.85 -7.87 15.94
C ASP A 34 23.58 -8.43 15.29
N SER A 35 23.74 -9.38 14.35
CA SER A 35 22.62 -10.04 13.66
C SER A 35 21.77 -10.94 14.56
N ALA A 36 22.22 -11.23 15.79
CA ALA A 36 21.46 -11.94 16.82
C ALA A 36 20.81 -10.97 17.83
N ASN A 37 20.86 -9.66 17.56
CA ASN A 37 20.42 -8.57 18.43
C ASN A 37 21.14 -8.51 19.78
N LYS A 38 22.33 -9.11 19.90
CA LYS A 38 23.16 -8.94 21.09
C LYS A 38 23.81 -7.57 21.07
N VAL A 39 24.06 -7.00 22.24
CA VAL A 39 24.87 -5.80 22.33
C VAL A 39 26.35 -6.19 22.24
N ILE A 40 27.05 -5.60 21.28
CA ILE A 40 28.49 -5.74 21.10
C ILE A 40 29.16 -4.43 21.51
N VAL A 41 29.85 -4.45 22.64
CA VAL A 41 30.73 -3.37 23.08
C VAL A 41 32.09 -3.55 22.43
N THR A 42 32.54 -2.54 21.68
CA THR A 42 33.92 -2.42 21.19
C THR A 42 34.63 -1.37 22.04
N LYS A 43 35.62 -1.80 22.80
CA LYS A 43 36.45 -0.89 23.60
C LYS A 43 37.44 -0.13 22.74
N ASP A 44 38.06 0.90 23.32
CA ASP A 44 39.09 1.70 22.64
C ASP A 44 40.34 0.89 22.26
N ASP A 45 40.62 -0.21 22.97
CA ASP A 45 41.65 -1.20 22.63
C ASP A 45 41.22 -2.22 21.54
N HIS A 46 40.06 -1.99 20.92
CA HIS A 46 39.40 -2.85 19.94
C HIS A 46 38.95 -4.22 20.43
N THR A 47 39.08 -4.51 21.73
CA THR A 47 38.50 -5.73 22.31
C THR A 47 36.97 -5.66 22.29
N LYS A 48 36.33 -6.81 22.04
CA LYS A 48 34.88 -6.92 21.94
C LYS A 48 34.29 -7.71 23.09
N LEU A 49 33.21 -7.20 23.66
CA LEU A 49 32.37 -7.88 24.65
C LEU A 49 30.96 -8.01 24.09
N SER A 50 30.40 -9.23 24.12
CA SER A 50 29.02 -9.51 23.73
C SER A 50 28.13 -9.70 24.96
N PHE A 51 26.94 -9.10 24.94
CA PHE A 51 25.93 -9.17 26.00
C PHE A 51 24.59 -9.62 25.41
N ASP A 52 24.00 -10.65 26.02
CA ASP A 52 22.62 -11.02 25.78
C ASP A 52 21.70 -10.01 26.49
N VAL A 53 20.81 -9.39 25.72
CA VAL A 53 19.81 -8.44 26.22
C VAL A 53 18.45 -8.79 25.63
N ALA A 54 17.38 -8.42 26.33
CA ALA A 54 16.02 -8.52 25.82
C ALA A 54 15.59 -7.17 25.24
N TRP A 55 14.94 -7.20 24.08
CA TRP A 55 14.37 -6.04 23.42
C TRP A 55 12.85 -6.19 23.38
N ALA A 56 12.13 -5.14 23.76
CA ALA A 56 10.67 -5.15 23.72
C ALA A 56 10.10 -3.75 23.50
N PHE A 57 8.90 -3.68 22.93
CA PHE A 57 8.06 -2.48 23.03
C PHE A 57 7.17 -2.60 24.27
N ASN A 58 7.17 -1.56 25.12
CA ASN A 58 6.33 -1.52 26.33
C ASN A 58 4.88 -1.10 26.01
N ALA A 59 4.05 -0.97 27.04
CA ALA A 59 2.63 -0.61 26.90
C ALA A 59 2.41 0.79 26.28
N ASP A 60 3.41 1.68 26.38
CA ASP A 60 3.41 3.04 25.83
C ASP A 60 3.95 3.12 24.41
N ASN A 61 4.25 1.97 23.78
CA ASN A 61 4.94 1.84 22.49
C ASN A 61 6.40 2.33 22.49
N HIS A 62 7.08 2.34 23.64
CA HIS A 62 8.49 2.66 23.71
C HIS A 62 9.36 1.43 23.53
N LEU A 63 10.45 1.55 22.77
CA LEU A 63 11.49 0.53 22.75
C LEU A 63 12.24 0.53 24.08
N VAL A 64 12.38 -0.66 24.64
CA VAL A 64 13.03 -0.94 25.92
C VAL A 64 14.09 -2.01 25.72
N MET A 65 15.26 -1.80 26.31
CA MET A 65 16.34 -2.78 26.42
C MET A 65 16.47 -3.26 27.87
N SER A 66 16.60 -4.55 28.10
CA SER A 66 16.69 -5.13 29.46
C SER A 66 17.82 -6.15 29.59
N ALA A 67 18.44 -6.20 30.77
CA ALA A 67 19.45 -7.18 31.15
C ALA A 67 19.26 -7.58 32.63
N GLY A 68 18.77 -8.79 32.88
CA GLY A 68 18.42 -9.24 34.23
C GLY A 68 17.28 -8.40 34.83
N ASP A 69 17.52 -7.79 36.00
CA ASP A 69 16.59 -6.88 36.68
C ASP A 69 16.68 -5.43 36.19
N LYS A 70 17.63 -5.13 35.29
CA LYS A 70 17.86 -3.78 34.78
C LYS A 70 17.11 -3.57 33.47
N GLN A 71 16.55 -2.38 33.32
CA GLN A 71 15.78 -1.97 32.15
C GLN A 71 16.13 -0.53 31.80
N PHE A 72 16.17 -0.23 30.51
CA PHE A 72 16.35 1.11 29.98
C PHE A 72 15.31 1.39 28.89
N ASP A 73 14.55 2.47 29.06
CA ASP A 73 13.61 3.00 28.07
C ASP A 73 14.29 4.15 27.32
N PHE A 74 14.39 4.03 25.99
CA PHE A 74 15.03 5.05 25.16
C PHE A 74 14.30 6.39 25.15
N HIS A 75 13.01 6.43 25.49
CA HIS A 75 12.20 7.64 25.61
C HIS A 75 12.28 8.29 26.99
N SER A 76 12.89 7.63 27.99
CA SER A 76 13.04 8.21 29.33
C SER A 76 14.05 9.36 29.41
N VAL A 77 14.82 9.58 28.34
CA VAL A 77 15.81 10.65 28.23
C VAL A 77 15.16 11.86 27.58
N ALA A 78 15.04 12.98 28.30
CA ALA A 78 14.28 14.14 27.87
C ALA A 78 14.73 14.75 26.51
N GLU A 79 16.01 14.62 26.17
CA GLU A 79 16.55 15.10 24.88
C GLU A 79 16.39 14.10 23.74
N ASN A 80 16.04 12.84 24.04
CA ASN A 80 15.87 11.84 23.01
C ASN A 80 14.53 12.05 22.29
N ARG A 81 14.59 11.87 20.99
CA ARG A 81 13.44 11.72 20.10
C ARG A 81 13.75 10.47 19.31
N VAL A 82 13.16 9.35 19.69
CA VAL A 82 13.53 8.06 19.11
C VAL A 82 12.89 7.93 17.73
N PHE A 83 13.72 7.80 16.71
CA PHE A 83 13.27 7.57 15.34
C PHE A 83 13.38 6.10 14.99
N TYR A 84 12.29 5.61 14.40
CA TYR A 84 12.20 4.25 13.90
C TYR A 84 12.04 4.27 12.39
N ARG A 85 12.80 3.42 11.71
CA ARG A 85 12.61 3.14 10.28
C ARG A 85 12.86 1.67 10.00
N LEU A 86 12.34 1.18 8.89
CA LEU A 86 12.60 -0.17 8.42
C LEU A 86 13.47 -0.15 7.18
N GLU A 87 14.39 -1.10 7.11
CA GLU A 87 15.11 -1.45 5.89
C GLU A 87 15.04 -2.97 5.73
N ASP A 88 14.29 -3.44 4.73
CA ASP A 88 14.02 -4.88 4.50
C ASP A 88 13.63 -5.62 5.79
N ALA A 89 12.65 -5.05 6.50
CA ALA A 89 12.12 -5.49 7.78
C ALA A 89 13.11 -5.51 8.97
N VAL A 90 14.32 -4.95 8.81
CA VAL A 90 15.21 -4.66 9.92
C VAL A 90 14.82 -3.33 10.55
N LEU A 91 14.57 -3.31 11.87
CA LEU A 91 14.28 -2.09 12.60
C LEU A 91 15.57 -1.31 12.82
N GLN A 92 15.65 -0.11 12.27
CA GLN A 92 16.75 0.81 12.49
C GLN A 92 16.28 1.89 13.48
N ILE A 93 17.09 2.13 14.50
CA ILE A 93 16.76 3.01 15.61
C ILE A 93 17.81 4.09 15.72
N THR A 94 17.36 5.34 15.73
CA THR A 94 18.17 6.53 16.01
C THR A 94 17.57 7.23 17.23
N PRO A 95 18.17 7.12 18.43
CA PRO A 95 17.59 7.66 19.67
C PRO A 95 17.44 9.18 19.72
N LYS A 96 18.22 9.93 18.91
CA LYS A 96 18.18 11.39 18.85
C LYS A 96 18.42 11.85 17.41
N GLU A 97 17.54 12.72 16.88
CA GLU A 97 17.66 13.23 15.52
C GLU A 97 18.99 13.97 15.31
N GLY A 98 19.58 13.82 14.13
CA GLY A 98 20.83 14.49 13.77
C GLY A 98 22.10 13.85 14.37
N GLU A 99 21.96 12.91 15.30
CA GLU A 99 23.08 12.14 15.82
C GLU A 99 23.46 10.99 14.90
N ALA A 100 24.76 10.67 14.84
CA ALA A 100 25.28 9.61 13.99
C ALA A 100 24.99 8.19 14.50
N PHE A 101 24.60 8.06 15.77
CA PHE A 101 24.39 6.75 16.38
C PHE A 101 23.11 6.08 15.85
N LEU A 102 23.28 4.91 15.26
CA LEU A 102 22.22 4.04 14.77
C LEU A 102 22.56 2.61 15.16
N PHE A 103 21.55 1.86 15.59
CA PHE A 103 21.64 0.42 15.77
C PHE A 103 20.45 -0.27 15.11
N GLU A 104 20.62 -1.55 14.83
CA GLU A 104 19.65 -2.35 14.09
C GLU A 104 19.11 -3.50 14.95
N LEU A 105 17.82 -3.80 14.82
CA LEU A 105 17.19 -4.96 15.42
C LEU A 105 16.50 -5.81 14.35
N GLN A 106 16.91 -7.07 14.29
CA GLN A 106 16.27 -8.12 13.53
C GLN A 106 15.02 -8.59 14.28
N GLY A 107 13.87 -8.51 13.62
CA GLY A 107 12.60 -8.95 14.18
C GLY A 107 11.78 -9.75 13.18
N ASP A 108 10.94 -10.64 13.70
CA ASP A 108 9.89 -11.27 12.92
C ASP A 108 8.59 -10.51 13.17
N TRP A 109 7.93 -10.07 12.08
CA TRP A 109 6.78 -9.19 12.15
C TRP A 109 5.48 -9.91 11.81
N GLU A 110 4.43 -9.58 12.54
CA GLU A 110 3.07 -10.06 12.29
C GLU A 110 2.05 -8.92 12.40
N LEU A 111 0.97 -8.98 11.63
CA LEU A 111 -0.17 -8.09 11.79
C LEU A 111 -1.26 -8.83 12.56
N THR A 112 -1.68 -8.28 13.70
CA THR A 112 -2.77 -8.86 14.48
C THR A 112 -4.13 -8.59 13.80
N PRO A 113 -5.18 -9.37 14.13
CA PRO A 113 -6.53 -9.13 13.61
C PRO A 113 -7.12 -7.75 13.95
N THR A 114 -6.61 -7.10 15.01
CA THR A 114 -7.00 -5.74 15.45
C THR A 114 -6.14 -4.64 14.83
N HIS A 115 -5.31 -4.97 13.84
CA HIS A 115 -4.38 -4.05 13.17
C HIS A 115 -3.34 -3.42 14.08
N ASP A 116 -2.95 -4.14 15.14
CA ASP A 116 -1.71 -3.89 15.89
C ASP A 116 -0.56 -4.64 15.24
N LEU A 117 0.66 -4.12 15.37
CA LEU A 117 1.85 -4.73 14.80
C LEU A 117 2.57 -5.53 15.90
N GLY A 118 2.65 -6.84 15.73
CA GLY A 118 3.48 -7.70 16.56
C GLY A 118 4.90 -7.74 16.02
N VAL A 119 5.88 -7.73 16.94
CA VAL A 119 7.29 -7.93 16.61
C VAL A 119 7.91 -8.89 17.62
N THR A 120 8.66 -9.88 17.13
CA THR A 120 9.43 -10.80 17.97
C THR A 120 10.91 -10.56 17.75
N ILE A 121 11.63 -10.13 18.79
CA ILE A 121 13.06 -9.84 18.76
C ILE A 121 13.76 -10.78 19.73
N SER A 122 14.64 -11.65 19.22
CA SER A 122 15.35 -12.65 20.03
C SER A 122 14.43 -13.50 20.92
N GLY A 123 13.27 -13.89 20.39
CA GLY A 123 12.24 -14.68 21.08
C GLY A 123 11.29 -13.88 21.97
N GLN A 124 11.57 -12.59 22.22
CA GLN A 124 10.68 -11.71 22.99
C GLN A 124 9.65 -11.06 22.07
N LYS A 125 8.37 -11.41 22.26
CA LYS A 125 7.25 -10.84 21.51
C LYS A 125 6.72 -9.57 22.16
N SER A 126 6.51 -8.54 21.34
CA SER A 126 5.86 -7.27 21.71
C SER A 126 4.71 -6.98 20.76
N VAL A 127 3.74 -6.19 21.22
CA VAL A 127 2.63 -5.69 20.40
C VAL A 127 2.65 -4.17 20.45
N ILE A 128 2.79 -3.55 19.28
CA ILE A 128 2.78 -2.10 19.09
C ILE A 128 1.36 -1.69 18.72
N ASP A 129 0.75 -0.86 19.57
CA ASP A 129 -0.57 -0.30 19.33
C ASP A 129 -0.48 0.81 18.28
N GLY A 130 -1.20 0.64 17.19
CA GLY A 130 -1.14 1.56 16.04
C GLY A 130 -2.19 1.28 14.98
N PHE A 131 -1.94 1.65 13.74
CA PHE A 131 -2.86 1.42 12.64
C PHE A 131 -2.14 1.46 11.30
N VAL A 132 -2.63 0.71 10.32
CA VAL A 132 -2.20 0.83 8.92
C VAL A 132 -3.10 1.84 8.21
N ASN A 133 -2.52 2.84 7.54
CA ASN A 133 -3.25 3.80 6.73
C ASN A 133 -2.34 4.44 5.67
N ASP A 134 -2.75 4.41 4.41
CA ASP A 134 -1.99 5.02 3.32
C ASP A 134 -2.88 5.37 2.12
N SER A 135 -2.54 6.45 1.41
CA SER A 135 -3.26 6.90 0.22
C SER A 135 -2.56 6.54 -1.09
N LYS A 136 -1.45 5.79 -1.02
CA LYS A 136 -0.57 5.48 -2.15
C LYS A 136 -0.23 3.99 -2.19
N SER A 137 -1.17 3.12 -1.84
CA SER A 137 -1.01 1.66 -1.89
C SER A 137 0.09 1.08 -1.01
N ARG A 138 0.77 1.86 -0.15
CA ARG A 138 1.88 1.36 0.66
C ARG A 138 1.37 0.71 1.94
N PHE A 139 2.12 -0.26 2.45
CA PHE A 139 1.92 -0.75 3.80
C PHE A 139 2.73 0.13 4.78
N ILE A 140 2.08 1.18 5.30
CA ILE A 140 2.66 2.05 6.33
C ILE A 140 1.90 1.84 7.64
N PHE A 141 2.60 1.33 8.64
CA PHE A 141 2.10 1.21 10.00
C PHE A 141 2.43 2.49 10.79
N HIS A 142 1.43 3.11 11.38
CA HIS A 142 1.53 4.32 12.19
C HIS A 142 1.32 3.96 13.65
N PHE A 143 2.20 4.43 14.52
CA PHE A 143 2.03 4.31 15.96
C PHE A 143 2.50 5.59 16.64
N ARG A 144 2.22 5.72 17.92
CA ARG A 144 2.54 6.91 18.70
C ARG A 144 3.03 6.51 20.07
N ASP A 145 3.90 7.33 20.62
CA ASP A 145 4.13 7.37 22.05
C ASP A 145 2.79 7.71 22.75
N LYS A 146 2.41 6.91 23.75
CA LYS A 146 1.14 7.12 24.48
C LYS A 146 1.25 8.18 25.58
N GLN A 147 2.47 8.50 26.00
CA GLN A 147 2.80 9.59 26.93
C GLN A 147 2.99 10.93 26.19
N ASP A 148 3.44 10.90 24.93
CA ASP A 148 3.52 12.06 24.02
C ASP A 148 2.80 11.78 22.67
N PRO A 149 1.46 11.95 22.60
CA PRO A 149 0.68 11.63 21.39
C PRO A 149 0.99 12.47 20.15
N LEU A 150 1.81 13.53 20.28
CA LEU A 150 2.31 14.32 19.16
C LEU A 150 3.53 13.67 18.51
N SER A 151 4.24 12.81 19.25
CA SER A 151 5.35 12.00 18.75
C SER A 151 4.82 10.78 17.99
N GLY A 152 4.62 10.96 16.68
CA GLY A 152 4.20 9.90 15.77
C GLY A 152 5.36 9.22 15.07
N SER A 153 5.29 7.90 14.97
CA SER A 153 6.25 7.08 14.23
C SER A 153 5.57 6.31 13.10
N MET A 154 6.34 6.03 12.05
CA MET A 154 5.87 5.29 10.87
C MET A 154 6.85 4.18 10.49
N LEU A 155 6.34 2.97 10.28
CA LEU A 155 7.09 1.84 9.75
C LEU A 155 6.56 1.51 8.36
N GLY A 156 7.37 1.80 7.33
CA GLY A 156 7.06 1.46 5.96
C GLY A 156 7.67 0.12 5.58
N PHE A 157 6.83 -0.83 5.17
CA PHE A 157 7.30 -2.13 4.70
C PHE A 157 7.42 -2.11 3.18
N ARG A 158 8.55 -2.60 2.67
CA ARG A 158 8.77 -2.80 1.23
C ARG A 158 8.20 -4.14 0.82
N GLY A 159 7.44 -4.21 -0.27
CA GLY A 159 6.80 -5.46 -0.65
C GLY A 159 5.87 -5.39 -1.84
N THR A 160 5.02 -6.40 -1.96
CA THR A 160 4.02 -6.54 -3.01
C THR A 160 2.68 -6.97 -2.43
N TRP A 161 1.60 -6.49 -3.03
CA TRP A 161 0.26 -6.95 -2.67
C TRP A 161 -0.14 -8.17 -3.48
N GLU A 162 -0.89 -9.05 -2.84
CA GLU A 162 -1.52 -10.21 -3.43
C GLU A 162 -2.99 -10.25 -3.00
N SER A 163 -3.88 -10.59 -3.94
CA SER A 163 -5.30 -10.79 -3.65
C SER A 163 -5.63 -12.28 -3.57
N LYS A 164 -6.41 -12.67 -2.56
CA LYS A 164 -6.98 -14.01 -2.43
C LYS A 164 -8.50 -13.93 -2.31
N GLN A 165 -9.20 -14.81 -3.00
CA GLN A 165 -10.64 -14.95 -2.86
C GLN A 165 -10.97 -15.80 -1.62
N GLY A 166 -11.72 -15.22 -0.68
CA GLY A 166 -12.25 -15.93 0.48
C GLY A 166 -13.39 -16.86 0.10
N ALA A 167 -13.72 -17.82 0.97
CA ALA A 167 -14.80 -18.78 0.76
C ALA A 167 -16.19 -18.11 0.61
N ASP A 168 -16.37 -16.93 1.21
CA ASP A 168 -17.58 -16.12 1.10
C ASP A 168 -17.61 -15.21 -0.15
N GLY A 169 -16.57 -15.26 -0.98
CA GLY A 169 -16.41 -14.44 -2.17
C GLY A 169 -15.75 -13.08 -1.90
N LYS A 170 -15.36 -12.78 -0.65
CA LYS A 170 -14.63 -11.55 -0.34
C LYS A 170 -13.24 -11.58 -0.97
N ALA A 171 -12.82 -10.46 -1.55
CA ALA A 171 -11.44 -10.24 -1.94
C ALA A 171 -10.62 -9.86 -0.69
N LEU A 172 -9.81 -10.79 -0.20
CA LEU A 172 -8.87 -10.58 0.90
C LEU A 172 -7.50 -10.20 0.34
N LEU A 173 -6.72 -9.47 1.13
CA LEU A 173 -5.38 -9.04 0.74
C LEU A 173 -4.31 -9.63 1.64
N THR A 174 -3.18 -9.94 1.02
CA THR A 174 -1.92 -10.23 1.71
C THR A 174 -0.86 -9.28 1.19
N PHE A 175 -0.06 -8.71 2.09
CA PHE A 175 1.13 -7.94 1.74
C PHE A 175 2.37 -8.77 2.02
N SER A 176 3.07 -9.19 0.97
CA SER A 176 4.32 -9.93 1.05
C SER A 176 5.46 -8.92 1.16
N TYR A 177 6.15 -8.87 2.31
CA TYR A 177 7.19 -7.88 2.60
C TYR A 177 8.60 -8.48 2.57
N LYS A 178 9.57 -7.69 2.10
CA LYS A 178 10.97 -8.08 2.00
C LYS A 178 11.61 -8.20 3.38
N GLN A 179 12.35 -9.30 3.60
CA GLN A 179 13.17 -9.51 4.78
C GLN A 179 14.65 -9.63 4.40
N ARG A 180 15.53 -8.94 5.14
CA ARG A 180 16.97 -9.00 4.90
C ARG A 180 17.52 -10.40 5.22
N GLY A 181 18.02 -11.09 4.21
CA GLY A 181 18.68 -12.39 4.37
C GLY A 181 17.75 -13.53 4.81
N LYS A 182 16.43 -13.35 4.72
CA LYS A 182 15.39 -14.34 5.06
C LYS A 182 14.34 -14.40 3.93
N PRO A 183 13.51 -15.46 3.87
CA PRO A 183 12.32 -15.45 3.03
C PRO A 183 11.42 -14.25 3.32
N ASP A 184 10.71 -13.78 2.30
CA ASP A 184 9.73 -12.70 2.46
C ASP A 184 8.68 -13.08 3.52
N GLY A 185 8.30 -12.12 4.36
CA GLY A 185 7.22 -12.27 5.33
C GLY A 185 5.88 -11.86 4.72
N ALA A 186 4.78 -12.07 5.45
CA ALA A 186 3.45 -11.74 4.96
C ALA A 186 2.55 -11.13 6.04
N PHE A 187 1.78 -10.10 5.66
CA PHE A 187 0.67 -9.58 6.46
C PHE A 187 -0.65 -9.90 5.78
N SER A 188 -1.47 -10.74 6.40
CA SER A 188 -2.84 -10.97 5.94
C SER A 188 -3.79 -9.93 6.54
N LEU A 189 -4.56 -9.27 5.69
CA LEU A 189 -5.53 -8.28 6.13
C LEU A 189 -6.89 -8.97 6.36
N PRO A 190 -7.50 -8.82 7.54
CA PRO A 190 -8.68 -9.60 7.93
C PRO A 190 -9.98 -9.13 7.25
N GLN A 191 -10.03 -7.90 6.73
CA GLN A 191 -11.22 -7.38 6.05
C GLN A 191 -11.12 -7.56 4.53
N GLY A 192 -12.27 -7.53 3.86
CA GLY A 192 -12.32 -7.50 2.40
C GLY A 192 -12.01 -6.11 1.86
N VAL A 193 -11.59 -6.04 0.59
CA VAL A 193 -11.57 -4.79 -0.16
C VAL A 193 -12.92 -4.46 -0.79
N ALA A 194 -13.17 -3.17 -0.97
CA ALA A 194 -14.33 -2.65 -1.68
C ALA A 194 -13.90 -1.57 -2.68
N PHE A 195 -14.72 -1.37 -3.71
CA PHE A 195 -14.49 -0.30 -4.68
C PHE A 195 -15.17 0.99 -4.18
N ASN A 196 -14.41 2.06 -4.01
CA ASN A 196 -14.97 3.36 -3.66
C ASN A 196 -15.45 4.08 -4.92
N THR A 197 -16.77 4.19 -5.06
CA THR A 197 -17.43 4.74 -6.24
C THR A 197 -17.30 6.25 -6.42
N SER A 198 -16.85 6.98 -5.41
CA SER A 198 -16.64 8.43 -5.52
C SER A 198 -15.30 8.76 -6.18
N MET A 199 -14.29 7.89 -6.02
CA MET A 199 -12.95 8.05 -6.56
C MET A 199 -12.54 6.95 -7.54
N ASN A 200 -13.40 5.96 -7.77
CA ASN A 200 -13.16 4.79 -8.61
C ASN A 200 -11.84 4.07 -8.30
N GLN A 201 -11.56 3.87 -7.02
CA GLN A 201 -10.36 3.17 -6.54
C GLN A 201 -10.74 1.99 -5.66
N LEU A 202 -9.91 0.94 -5.73
CA LEU A 202 -10.00 -0.16 -4.78
C LEU A 202 -9.50 0.32 -3.41
N MET A 203 -10.21 -0.04 -2.36
CA MET A 203 -9.90 0.37 -1.00
C MET A 203 -10.03 -0.78 -0.03
N TYR A 204 -9.07 -0.84 0.90
CA TYR A 204 -9.19 -1.60 2.13
C TYR A 204 -9.63 -0.65 3.24
N GLU A 205 -10.70 -0.96 3.96
CA GLU A 205 -11.24 -0.11 5.01
C GLU A 205 -11.56 -0.92 6.28
N TYR A 206 -11.29 -0.33 7.45
CA TYR A 206 -11.62 -0.92 8.75
C TYR A 206 -11.81 0.17 9.81
N LYS A 207 -12.45 -0.19 10.93
CA LYS A 207 -12.62 0.69 12.09
C LYS A 207 -11.64 0.30 13.20
N LYS A 208 -10.94 1.29 13.75
CA LYS A 208 -10.08 1.12 14.92
C LYS A 208 -10.10 2.37 15.78
N GLY A 209 -10.29 2.20 17.09
CA GLY A 209 -10.35 3.32 18.05
C GLY A 209 -11.39 4.38 17.65
N GLY A 210 -12.57 3.95 17.17
CA GLY A 210 -13.63 4.84 16.70
C GLY A 210 -13.36 5.55 15.37
N LYS A 211 -12.20 5.35 14.73
CA LYS A 211 -11.82 5.99 13.47
C LYS A 211 -11.84 4.99 12.31
N VAL A 212 -12.28 5.47 11.15
CA VAL A 212 -12.16 4.73 9.89
C VAL A 212 -10.72 4.89 9.38
N ARG A 213 -10.08 3.76 9.07
CA ARG A 213 -8.72 3.66 8.55
C ARG A 213 -8.76 2.99 7.19
N ARG A 214 -7.87 3.41 6.29
CA ARG A 214 -7.91 2.94 4.90
C ARG A 214 -6.54 2.79 4.25
N ILE A 215 -6.45 1.83 3.35
CA ILE A 215 -5.41 1.76 2.32
C ILE A 215 -6.09 1.99 0.99
N GLN A 216 -5.71 3.05 0.28
CA GLN A 216 -6.16 3.31 -1.08
C GLN A 216 -5.17 2.67 -2.05
N PHE A 217 -5.67 1.86 -2.97
CA PHE A 217 -4.86 1.25 -4.01
C PHE A 217 -4.94 2.13 -5.25
N ILE A 218 -3.79 2.64 -5.68
CA ILE A 218 -3.62 3.42 -6.91
C ILE A 218 -3.38 2.44 -8.05
N GLY A 219 -4.32 2.40 -8.99
CA GLY A 219 -4.25 1.47 -10.09
C GLY A 219 -5.39 1.65 -11.08
N ALA A 220 -5.35 0.81 -12.12
CA ALA A 220 -6.33 0.79 -13.19
C ALA A 220 -7.17 -0.49 -13.12
N LEU A 221 -8.45 -0.34 -13.41
CA LEU A 221 -9.41 -1.43 -13.52
C LEU A 221 -9.53 -1.87 -14.99
N GLU A 222 -9.41 -3.16 -15.23
CA GLU A 222 -9.64 -3.81 -16.51
C GLU A 222 -10.73 -4.89 -16.33
N ILE A 223 -11.69 -4.98 -17.25
CA ILE A 223 -12.70 -6.02 -17.27
C ILE A 223 -12.57 -6.78 -18.58
N THR A 224 -12.24 -8.07 -18.50
CA THR A 224 -12.08 -8.94 -19.66
C THR A 224 -13.43 -9.45 -20.18
N GLU A 225 -13.42 -10.03 -21.38
CA GLU A 225 -14.60 -10.65 -22.01
C GLU A 225 -15.19 -11.82 -21.21
N ASN A 226 -14.36 -12.49 -20.40
CA ASN A 226 -14.76 -13.55 -19.48
C ASN A 226 -15.22 -13.02 -18.12
N PHE A 227 -15.45 -11.71 -18.00
CA PHE A 227 -15.90 -11.06 -16.77
C PHE A 227 -14.93 -11.23 -15.58
N GLN A 228 -13.66 -11.46 -15.89
CA GLN A 228 -12.58 -11.33 -14.94
C GLN A 228 -12.21 -9.85 -14.81
N ILE A 229 -12.26 -9.35 -13.57
CA ILE A 229 -11.82 -8.02 -13.19
C ILE A 229 -10.34 -8.12 -12.83
N THR A 230 -9.50 -7.34 -13.51
CA THR A 230 -8.09 -7.18 -13.15
C THR A 230 -7.89 -5.76 -12.63
N TYR A 231 -7.32 -5.62 -11.44
CA TYR A 231 -6.90 -4.32 -10.90
C TYR A 231 -5.37 -4.26 -10.89
N GLY A 232 -4.79 -3.52 -11.83
CA GLY A 232 -3.35 -3.33 -11.92
C GLY A 232 -2.90 -2.24 -10.95
N LEU A 233 -2.11 -2.60 -9.95
CA LEU A 233 -1.52 -1.69 -8.98
C LEU A 233 -0.20 -1.13 -9.51
N GLU A 234 -0.05 0.19 -9.48
CA GLU A 234 1.17 0.85 -9.92
C GLU A 234 2.30 0.74 -8.89
N ARG A 235 3.54 0.69 -9.37
CA ARG A 235 4.74 0.75 -8.53
C ARG A 235 4.77 2.04 -7.72
N GLN A 236 5.13 1.96 -6.45
CA GLN A 236 5.24 3.11 -5.56
C GLN A 236 6.66 3.27 -5.04
N THR A 237 7.19 4.50 -5.09
CA THR A 237 8.53 4.85 -4.63
C THR A 237 8.47 5.84 -3.47
N ALA A 238 9.42 5.74 -2.54
CA ALA A 238 9.69 6.77 -1.55
C ALA A 238 10.34 8.01 -2.20
N SER A 239 10.47 9.10 -1.45
CA SER A 239 11.07 10.36 -1.93
C SER A 239 12.53 10.22 -2.35
N ASN A 240 13.26 9.27 -1.76
CA ASN A 240 14.63 8.92 -2.11
C ASN A 240 14.74 7.94 -3.30
N GLY A 241 13.62 7.61 -3.97
CA GLY A 241 13.59 6.70 -5.12
C GLY A 241 13.51 5.21 -4.76
N THR A 242 13.60 4.83 -3.48
CA THR A 242 13.47 3.43 -3.08
C THR A 242 12.08 2.89 -3.40
N GLU A 243 12.00 1.74 -4.06
CA GLU A 243 10.73 1.04 -4.30
C GLU A 243 10.14 0.53 -2.99
N MET A 244 8.93 1.02 -2.67
CA MET A 244 8.15 0.63 -1.49
C MET A 244 7.11 -0.43 -1.84
N VAL A 245 6.51 -0.34 -3.01
CA VAL A 245 5.52 -1.31 -3.50
C VAL A 245 5.83 -1.66 -4.94
N GLY A 246 6.00 -2.95 -5.22
CA GLY A 246 6.14 -3.46 -6.59
C GLY A 246 4.82 -3.43 -7.35
N SER A 247 4.89 -3.33 -8.67
CA SER A 247 3.71 -3.46 -9.54
C SER A 247 3.09 -4.84 -9.37
N THR A 248 1.76 -4.91 -9.22
CA THR A 248 1.03 -6.17 -9.05
C THR A 248 -0.34 -6.11 -9.71
N LYS A 249 -0.99 -7.26 -9.88
CA LYS A 249 -2.33 -7.36 -10.44
C LYS A 249 -3.22 -8.14 -9.48
N PHE A 250 -4.32 -7.53 -9.06
CA PHE A 250 -5.39 -8.27 -8.40
C PHE A 250 -6.32 -8.83 -9.46
N VAL A 251 -6.55 -10.14 -9.40
CA VAL A 251 -7.46 -10.81 -10.32
C VAL A 251 -8.67 -11.29 -9.53
N LEU A 252 -9.82 -10.70 -9.82
CA LEU A 252 -11.08 -10.99 -9.16
C LEU A 252 -12.06 -11.54 -10.20
N ARG A 253 -12.58 -12.75 -9.95
CA ARG A 253 -13.65 -13.29 -10.77
C ARG A 253 -14.96 -12.67 -10.35
N ALA A 254 -15.73 -12.19 -11.31
CA ALA A 254 -17.04 -11.62 -11.08
C ALA A 254 -18.10 -12.30 -11.94
N SER A 255 -19.33 -12.20 -11.46
CA SER A 255 -20.54 -12.69 -12.10
C SER A 255 -21.50 -11.53 -12.30
N PHE A 256 -22.16 -11.55 -13.45
CA PHE A 256 -23.15 -10.55 -13.83
C PHE A 256 -24.52 -11.03 -13.40
N SER A 257 -25.11 -10.34 -12.43
CA SER A 257 -26.47 -10.63 -11.96
C SER A 257 -27.53 -9.74 -12.62
N GLN A 258 -27.14 -8.63 -13.25
CA GLN A 258 -28.08 -7.69 -13.88
C GLN A 258 -28.29 -7.95 -15.37
N LYS A 259 -29.56 -7.88 -15.80
CA LYS A 259 -29.98 -8.02 -17.20
C LYS A 259 -29.89 -6.71 -18.00
N SER A 260 -29.77 -5.56 -17.33
CA SER A 260 -29.71 -4.23 -17.93
C SER A 260 -28.59 -3.41 -17.29
N PHE A 261 -27.79 -2.76 -18.12
CA PHE A 261 -26.60 -2.00 -17.70
C PHE A 261 -26.86 -0.52 -17.44
N THR A 262 -28.10 -0.08 -17.22
CA THR A 262 -28.41 1.34 -17.08
C THR A 262 -28.07 1.84 -15.69
N GLY A 263 -27.08 2.74 -15.58
CA GLY A 263 -26.60 3.29 -14.30
C GLY A 263 -25.28 2.64 -13.87
N ASN A 264 -25.15 2.31 -12.58
CA ASN A 264 -23.94 1.68 -12.05
C ASN A 264 -23.74 0.28 -12.63
N LEU A 265 -22.47 -0.11 -12.81
CA LEU A 265 -22.09 -1.47 -13.16
C LEU A 265 -21.90 -2.27 -11.86
N ASP A 266 -22.84 -3.15 -11.56
CA ASP A 266 -22.80 -4.00 -10.36
C ASP A 266 -22.25 -5.40 -10.69
N LEU A 267 -21.13 -5.75 -10.07
CA LEU A 267 -20.38 -6.98 -10.30
C LEU A 267 -20.34 -7.83 -9.03
N SER A 268 -21.07 -8.95 -9.00
CA SER A 268 -21.02 -9.87 -7.87
C SER A 268 -19.73 -10.68 -7.91
N LEU A 269 -18.83 -10.49 -6.95
CA LEU A 269 -17.60 -11.31 -6.87
C LEU A 269 -17.97 -12.78 -6.71
N GLN A 270 -17.37 -13.66 -7.50
CA GLN A 270 -17.62 -15.09 -7.39
C GLN A 270 -17.05 -15.65 -6.08
N LYS A 271 -17.60 -16.75 -5.60
CA LYS A 271 -16.98 -17.60 -4.58
C LYS A 271 -16.01 -18.57 -5.24
N THR A 272 -15.24 -19.28 -4.41
CA THR A 272 -14.29 -20.30 -4.90
C THR A 272 -14.97 -21.48 -5.61
N ASP A 273 -16.26 -21.72 -5.34
CA ASP A 273 -17.09 -22.74 -5.99
C ASP A 273 -17.68 -22.28 -7.35
N GLY A 274 -17.39 -21.05 -7.78
CA GLY A 274 -17.89 -20.45 -9.03
C GLY A 274 -19.26 -19.77 -8.92
N ASN A 275 -19.98 -19.91 -7.80
CA ASN A 275 -21.26 -19.23 -7.58
C ASN A 275 -21.07 -17.74 -7.29
N ALA A 276 -22.12 -16.94 -7.48
CA ALA A 276 -22.10 -15.54 -7.07
C ALA A 276 -21.93 -15.41 -5.53
N GLY A 277 -20.99 -14.59 -5.11
CA GLY A 277 -20.77 -14.19 -3.72
C GLY A 277 -21.70 -13.05 -3.29
N GLY A 278 -21.69 -12.77 -1.98
CA GLY A 278 -22.48 -11.67 -1.41
C GLY A 278 -21.83 -10.29 -1.60
N THR A 279 -20.58 -10.22 -2.03
CA THR A 279 -19.86 -8.97 -2.27
C THR A 279 -20.14 -8.46 -3.67
N VAL A 280 -20.66 -7.24 -3.78
CA VAL A 280 -20.92 -6.56 -5.05
C VAL A 280 -19.93 -5.40 -5.21
N PHE A 281 -19.24 -5.39 -6.34
CA PHE A 281 -18.43 -4.28 -6.82
C PHE A 281 -19.28 -3.42 -7.75
N SER A 282 -19.77 -2.30 -7.21
CA SER A 282 -20.45 -1.28 -8.00
C SER A 282 -19.41 -0.30 -8.55
N ILE A 283 -19.42 -0.07 -9.85
CA ILE A 283 -18.64 0.98 -10.52
C ILE A 283 -19.64 2.04 -10.99
N ARG A 284 -19.40 3.31 -10.64
CA ARG A 284 -20.32 4.40 -10.99
C ARG A 284 -20.01 4.94 -12.39
N GLY A 285 -21.06 5.14 -13.18
CA GLY A 285 -21.00 5.66 -14.54
C GLY A 285 -22.37 5.60 -15.20
N ASN A 286 -22.52 6.16 -16.40
CA ASN A 286 -23.70 5.92 -17.24
C ASN A 286 -23.34 4.79 -18.21
N PHE A 287 -23.25 3.57 -17.69
CA PHE A 287 -23.00 2.41 -18.53
C PHE A 287 -24.25 2.10 -19.35
N THR A 288 -24.09 1.58 -20.57
CA THR A 288 -25.19 1.05 -21.39
C THR A 288 -24.69 -0.10 -22.25
N ALA A 289 -24.24 -1.21 -21.68
CA ALA A 289 -23.89 -2.37 -22.50
C ALA A 289 -25.16 -3.14 -22.92
N VAL A 290 -25.27 -3.49 -24.20
CA VAL A 290 -26.26 -4.44 -24.73
C VAL A 290 -25.52 -5.74 -25.00
N ARG A 291 -25.91 -6.83 -24.35
CA ARG A 291 -25.29 -8.15 -24.55
C ARG A 291 -25.71 -8.69 -25.92
N GLY A 292 -24.81 -8.59 -26.89
CA GLY A 292 -24.99 -9.04 -28.28
C GLY A 292 -23.72 -8.70 -29.07
N SER A 293 -23.46 -9.43 -30.15
CA SER A 293 -22.23 -9.36 -30.95
C SER A 293 -21.75 -7.92 -31.20
N VAL A 294 -20.63 -7.57 -30.56
CA VAL A 294 -19.71 -6.45 -30.90
C VAL A 294 -20.24 -5.02 -30.67
N SER A 295 -20.64 -4.67 -29.44
CA SER A 295 -20.62 -3.25 -29.05
C SER A 295 -20.34 -3.06 -27.55
N LEU A 296 -19.31 -2.27 -27.23
CA LEU A 296 -19.06 -1.75 -25.89
C LEU A 296 -19.46 -0.27 -25.89
N ARG A 297 -20.43 0.12 -25.05
CA ARG A 297 -20.77 1.53 -24.84
C ARG A 297 -20.18 1.99 -23.52
N ALA A 298 -19.34 3.02 -23.59
CA ALA A 298 -18.76 3.66 -22.42
C ALA A 298 -19.24 5.11 -22.37
N GLY A 299 -19.76 5.52 -21.21
CA GLY A 299 -20.16 6.89 -20.95
C GLY A 299 -19.71 7.30 -19.55
N PHE A 300 -19.12 8.47 -19.44
CA PHE A 300 -18.82 9.07 -18.16
C PHE A 300 -19.34 10.51 -18.10
N THR A 301 -19.61 10.95 -16.89
CA THR A 301 -20.09 12.28 -16.61
C THR A 301 -19.05 12.96 -15.75
N TYR A 302 -18.64 14.17 -16.13
CA TYR A 302 -17.79 15.01 -15.29
C TYR A 302 -18.51 16.32 -15.00
N THR A 303 -18.23 16.87 -13.83
CA THR A 303 -18.82 18.14 -13.38
C THR A 303 -17.78 19.23 -13.55
N GLN A 304 -18.02 20.13 -14.49
CA GLN A 304 -17.17 21.30 -14.70
C GLN A 304 -17.69 22.43 -13.82
N ARG A 305 -16.80 23.02 -13.02
CA ARG A 305 -17.08 24.23 -12.23
C ARG A 305 -16.27 25.37 -12.83
N THR A 306 -16.95 26.43 -13.24
CA THR A 306 -16.31 27.61 -13.82
C THR A 306 -16.44 28.75 -12.81
N GLY A 307 -15.37 29.04 -12.06
CA GLY A 307 -15.33 30.07 -11.00
C GLY A 307 -15.14 29.50 -9.59
N ASP A 308 -15.33 30.36 -8.58
CA ASP A 308 -15.06 30.08 -7.16
C ASP A 308 -15.96 28.96 -6.57
N ALA A 309 -15.69 28.56 -5.33
CA ALA A 309 -16.34 27.42 -4.65
C ALA A 309 -17.89 27.48 -4.53
N LEU A 310 -18.50 28.63 -4.87
CA LEU A 310 -19.95 28.84 -4.90
C LEU A 310 -20.54 28.92 -6.33
N ALA A 311 -19.72 28.78 -7.37
CA ALA A 311 -20.18 28.88 -8.76
C ALA A 311 -21.05 27.67 -9.18
N PRO A 312 -22.02 27.88 -10.09
CA PRO A 312 -22.86 26.83 -10.64
C PRO A 312 -22.01 25.73 -11.28
N SER A 313 -22.32 24.48 -10.94
CA SER A 313 -21.65 23.32 -11.52
C SER A 313 -22.42 22.82 -12.73
N THR A 314 -21.76 22.72 -13.88
CA THR A 314 -22.37 22.16 -15.10
C THR A 314 -21.93 20.71 -15.25
N THR A 315 -22.88 19.80 -15.15
CA THR A 315 -22.67 18.37 -15.35
C THR A 315 -22.67 18.07 -16.84
N ARG A 316 -21.52 17.65 -17.37
CA ARG A 316 -21.36 17.28 -18.79
C ARG A 316 -21.27 15.77 -18.91
N THR A 317 -22.13 15.20 -19.73
CA THR A 317 -22.13 13.77 -20.04
C THR A 317 -21.45 13.56 -21.38
N PHE A 318 -20.36 12.78 -21.37
CA PHE A 318 -19.69 12.33 -22.57
C PHE A 318 -20.01 10.85 -22.75
N GLY A 319 -20.72 10.53 -23.82
CA GLY A 319 -21.02 9.17 -24.23
C GLY A 319 -20.52 8.94 -25.64
N PHE A 320 -19.83 7.83 -25.85
CA PHE A 320 -19.48 7.38 -27.19
C PHE A 320 -19.91 5.93 -27.36
N ASN A 321 -20.50 5.63 -28.51
CA ASN A 321 -20.61 4.26 -28.97
C ASN A 321 -19.40 3.99 -29.85
N THR A 322 -18.66 2.92 -29.60
CA THR A 322 -17.74 2.39 -30.60
C THR A 322 -18.46 1.31 -31.38
N GLN A 323 -18.49 1.43 -32.70
CA GLN A 323 -18.79 0.32 -33.58
C GLN A 323 -17.52 -0.06 -34.33
N LEU A 324 -17.06 -1.29 -34.10
CA LEU A 324 -16.03 -1.91 -34.91
C LEU A 324 -16.69 -2.42 -36.18
N THR A 325 -16.41 -1.79 -37.31
CA THR A 325 -16.88 -2.26 -38.62
C THR A 325 -15.69 -2.62 -39.49
N HIS A 326 -15.72 -3.81 -40.07
CA HIS A 326 -14.76 -4.21 -41.08
C HIS A 326 -15.26 -3.77 -42.46
N LYS A 327 -14.55 -2.85 -43.11
CA LYS A 327 -14.94 -2.33 -44.43
C LYS A 327 -13.70 -2.14 -45.29
N ASN A 328 -13.73 -2.69 -46.50
CA ASN A 328 -12.65 -2.57 -47.50
C ASN A 328 -11.25 -2.98 -46.97
N GLY A 329 -11.18 -4.07 -46.20
CA GLY A 329 -9.91 -4.57 -45.66
C GLY A 329 -9.28 -3.70 -44.55
N LYS A 330 -10.04 -2.75 -43.99
CA LYS A 330 -9.63 -1.93 -42.84
C LYS A 330 -10.62 -2.12 -41.68
N ILE A 331 -10.08 -2.14 -40.46
CA ILE A 331 -10.86 -2.03 -39.23
C ILE A 331 -11.15 -0.54 -39.02
N GLN A 332 -12.43 -0.18 -39.02
CA GLN A 332 -12.89 1.18 -38.72
C GLN A 332 -13.50 1.20 -37.32
N VAL A 333 -13.03 2.13 -36.48
CA VAL A 333 -13.64 2.43 -35.17
C VAL A 333 -14.49 3.69 -35.34
N ASN A 334 -15.81 3.52 -35.36
CA ASN A 334 -16.74 4.64 -35.46
C ASN A 334 -17.14 5.09 -34.06
N PHE A 335 -16.79 6.32 -33.69
CA PHE A 335 -17.27 6.97 -32.47
C PHE A 335 -18.60 7.67 -32.77
N LEU A 336 -19.70 7.05 -32.35
CA LEU A 336 -21.03 7.66 -32.47
C LEU A 336 -21.30 8.47 -31.20
N THR A 337 -21.31 9.79 -31.31
CA THR A 337 -21.79 10.68 -30.25
C THR A 337 -23.32 10.71 -30.28
N THR A 338 -23.96 10.85 -29.12
CA THR A 338 -25.43 11.04 -29.04
C THR A 338 -25.85 12.50 -29.20
N ASN A 339 -24.90 13.41 -29.43
CA ASN A 339 -25.15 14.85 -29.58
C ASN A 339 -25.04 15.26 -31.05
N SER A 340 -26.16 15.66 -31.65
CA SER A 340 -26.29 16.07 -33.05
C SER A 340 -25.43 17.26 -33.47
N THR A 341 -24.77 17.95 -32.53
CA THR A 341 -23.87 19.08 -32.81
C THR A 341 -22.37 18.74 -32.84
N THR A 342 -21.95 17.53 -32.44
CA THR A 342 -20.52 17.13 -32.50
C THR A 342 -20.31 16.00 -33.49
N LYS A 343 -19.57 16.31 -34.56
CA LYS A 343 -19.27 15.40 -35.68
C LYS A 343 -18.45 14.19 -35.21
N SER A 344 -18.63 13.09 -35.93
CA SER A 344 -17.87 11.83 -35.80
C SER A 344 -16.36 12.07 -35.71
N ILE A 345 -15.69 11.41 -34.77
CA ILE A 345 -14.24 11.31 -34.74
C ILE A 345 -13.88 10.00 -35.45
N VAL A 346 -13.01 10.07 -36.45
CA VAL A 346 -12.38 8.91 -37.10
C VAL A 346 -10.94 8.88 -36.64
N LEU A 347 -10.55 7.83 -35.91
CA LEU A 347 -9.15 7.60 -35.56
C LEU A 347 -8.52 6.70 -36.61
N GLU A 348 -7.44 7.19 -37.22
CA GLU A 348 -6.42 6.35 -37.84
C GLU A 348 -5.36 6.02 -36.80
N ILE A 349 -4.64 4.91 -36.97
CA ILE A 349 -3.68 4.43 -35.97
C ILE A 349 -2.54 5.47 -35.82
N ASN A 350 -2.23 5.87 -34.58
CA ASN A 350 -1.20 6.85 -34.15
C ASN A 350 -1.57 8.36 -34.25
N VAL A 351 -2.69 8.80 -33.64
CA VAL A 351 -3.00 10.24 -33.52
C VAL A 351 -3.39 10.64 -32.09
N ASP A 352 -2.87 11.79 -31.66
CA ASP A 352 -3.31 12.52 -30.46
C ASP A 352 -4.71 13.10 -30.67
N ILE A 353 -5.59 12.94 -29.67
CA ILE A 353 -6.91 13.59 -29.67
C ILE A 353 -6.81 14.86 -28.84
N ARG A 354 -6.86 16.02 -29.51
CA ARG A 354 -6.91 17.33 -28.85
C ARG A 354 -8.35 17.85 -28.79
N LEU A 355 -8.87 18.05 -27.58
CA LEU A 355 -10.20 18.62 -27.33
C LEU A 355 -10.05 19.94 -26.57
N GLY A 356 -9.66 21.01 -27.28
CA GLY A 356 -9.41 22.31 -26.66
C GLY A 356 -8.11 22.31 -25.84
N GLN A 357 -8.17 22.78 -24.58
CA GLN A 357 -7.03 22.78 -23.64
C GLN A 357 -6.79 21.40 -23.00
N ALA A 358 -7.74 20.47 -23.10
CA ALA A 358 -7.58 19.13 -22.56
C ALA A 358 -6.92 18.20 -23.58
N HIS A 359 -5.99 17.41 -23.09
CA HIS A 359 -5.30 16.35 -23.81
C HIS A 359 -5.95 15.02 -23.43
N VAL A 360 -6.38 14.26 -24.44
CA VAL A 360 -6.87 12.89 -24.25
C VAL A 360 -5.86 11.96 -24.88
N ASP A 361 -5.14 11.24 -24.02
CA ASP A 361 -4.24 10.17 -24.43
C ASP A 361 -5.08 8.89 -24.54
N SER A 362 -5.40 8.48 -25.75
CA SER A 362 -6.07 7.20 -25.98
C SER A 362 -5.10 6.22 -26.63
N SER A 363 -4.89 5.05 -26.02
CA SER A 363 -4.22 3.94 -26.70
C SER A 363 -5.21 2.80 -26.90
N LEU A 364 -5.26 2.30 -28.14
CA LEU A 364 -6.05 1.14 -28.51
C LEU A 364 -5.08 0.11 -29.10
N ASN A 365 -4.83 -0.97 -28.37
CA ASN A 365 -4.03 -2.08 -28.85
C ASN A 365 -4.98 -3.23 -29.22
N LEU A 366 -4.87 -3.68 -30.47
CA LEU A 366 -5.60 -4.83 -31.00
C LEU A 366 -4.62 -5.99 -31.13
N THR A 367 -4.95 -7.13 -30.51
CA THR A 367 -4.23 -8.38 -30.74
C THR A 367 -4.99 -9.17 -31.80
N MET A 368 -4.34 -9.44 -32.92
CA MET A 368 -4.90 -10.19 -34.05
C MET A 368 -4.24 -11.58 -34.14
N GLU A 369 -5.04 -12.62 -34.36
CA GLU A 369 -4.55 -13.96 -34.70
C GLU A 369 -5.38 -14.50 -35.87
N ASN A 370 -4.72 -14.96 -36.94
CA ASN A 370 -5.37 -15.46 -38.15
C ASN A 370 -6.42 -14.50 -38.77
N GLY A 371 -6.21 -13.19 -38.64
CA GLY A 371 -7.14 -12.17 -39.16
C GLY A 371 -8.37 -11.93 -38.28
N GLU A 372 -8.46 -12.58 -37.12
CA GLU A 372 -9.50 -12.34 -36.12
C GLU A 372 -8.95 -11.51 -34.95
N VAL A 373 -9.76 -10.58 -34.45
CA VAL A 373 -9.46 -9.85 -33.21
C VAL A 373 -9.58 -10.84 -32.05
N LYS A 374 -8.47 -11.10 -31.35
CA LYS A 374 -8.42 -11.97 -30.15
C LYS A 374 -8.32 -11.18 -28.85
N GLY A 375 -8.04 -9.89 -28.92
CA GLY A 375 -7.97 -9.03 -27.74
C GLY A 375 -8.05 -7.56 -28.09
N VAL A 376 -8.70 -6.79 -27.22
CA VAL A 376 -8.81 -5.33 -27.30
C VAL A 376 -8.37 -4.76 -25.97
N THR A 377 -7.29 -3.99 -25.97
CA THR A 377 -6.87 -3.19 -24.82
C THR A 377 -7.11 -1.73 -25.16
N PHE A 378 -7.92 -1.06 -24.34
CA PHE A 378 -8.23 0.35 -24.49
C PHE A 378 -7.82 1.09 -23.23
N MET A 379 -6.90 2.04 -23.37
CA MET A 379 -6.48 2.92 -22.28
C MET A 379 -6.90 4.35 -22.60
N LEU A 380 -7.40 5.04 -21.59
CA LEU A 380 -7.72 6.47 -21.67
C LEU A 380 -7.03 7.19 -20.51
N GLY A 381 -6.17 8.15 -20.86
CA GLY A 381 -5.65 9.19 -19.99
C GLY A 381 -6.27 10.52 -20.39
N VAL A 382 -6.55 11.35 -19.39
CA VAL A 382 -6.91 12.76 -19.63
C VAL A 382 -5.94 13.60 -18.80
N SER A 383 -5.26 14.52 -19.46
CA SER A 383 -4.51 15.60 -18.82
C SER A 383 -5.12 16.95 -19.21
N ILE A 384 -5.06 17.91 -18.29
CA ILE A 384 -5.55 19.29 -18.48
C ILE A 384 -4.34 20.21 -18.48
#